data_AF-A0A7S2CNZ2-F1
#
_entry.id   AF-A0A7S2CNZ2-F1
#
_cell.length_a   1.000
_cell.length_b   1.000
_cell.length_c   1.000
_cell.angle_alpha   90.00
_cell.angle_beta   90.00
_cell.angle_gamma   90.00
#
_symmetry.space_group_name_H-M   'P 1'
#
loop_
_entity.id
_entity.type
_entity.pdbx_description
1 polymer ?
#
loop_
_entity_poly.entity_id
_entity_poly.type
_entity_poly.pdbx_seq_one_letter_code
_entity_poly.pdbx_strand_id
1 'polypeptide(L)'
;MPSPPPTAAATPARSSIDTGGKPKALQCMRFGCQKKYHEADNTATSCSYHKLPPVFHETAKFWACCPDKKCYDWDSFMGVKGCMTSCHTTEKPDQSGKSLGGGDVRSGNTDTSAPKLKSIDEFNAQKAASGGGTGGAGDAIAKMYQLRQAMDKAGVSGDLFDRAKEAVSARVGGDHETIHAEVVTRLTACLEAMEKG
;
A
#
# COMPACT_ATOMS: atom_id res chain seq x y z
N MET A 1 -52.28 -9.35 27.05
CA MET A 1 -52.64 -9.95 25.74
C MET A 1 -51.59 -9.51 24.72
N PRO A 2 -50.72 -10.41 24.24
CA PRO A 2 -49.77 -10.07 23.18
C PRO A 2 -50.41 -10.24 21.79
N SER A 3 -50.23 -9.23 20.93
CA SER A 3 -50.71 -9.20 19.54
C SER A 3 -49.95 -10.19 18.64
N PRO A 4 -50.60 -10.76 17.60
CA PRO A 4 -49.95 -11.73 16.71
C PRO A 4 -48.98 -11.07 15.71
N PRO A 5 -47.94 -11.78 15.25
CA PRO A 5 -47.04 -11.31 14.20
C PRO A 5 -47.69 -11.41 12.80
N PRO A 6 -47.38 -10.49 11.87
CA PRO A 6 -47.82 -10.62 10.48
C PRO A 6 -47.02 -11.70 9.74
N THR A 7 -47.73 -12.66 9.19
CA THR A 7 -47.24 -13.71 8.28
C THR A 7 -46.80 -13.08 6.95
N ALA A 8 -45.53 -13.22 6.58
CA ALA A 8 -45.05 -12.90 5.24
C ALA A 8 -44.95 -14.18 4.39
N ALA A 9 -45.78 -14.23 3.35
CA ALA A 9 -45.83 -15.27 2.36
C ALA A 9 -44.61 -15.25 1.41
N ALA A 10 -44.37 -16.40 0.79
CA ALA A 10 -43.26 -16.75 -0.09
C ALA A 10 -43.02 -15.80 -1.27
N THR A 11 -41.75 -15.61 -1.61
CA THR A 11 -41.27 -14.91 -2.82
C THR A 11 -41.22 -15.88 -4.01
N PRO A 12 -41.89 -15.60 -5.14
CA PRO A 12 -41.50 -16.18 -6.42
C PRO A 12 -40.39 -15.33 -7.07
N ALA A 13 -39.50 -16.00 -7.79
CA ALA A 13 -38.44 -15.40 -8.60
C ALA A 13 -39.04 -14.40 -9.59
N ARG A 14 -38.57 -13.13 -9.58
CA ARG A 14 -39.08 -12.08 -10.47
C ARG A 14 -38.07 -11.68 -11.53
N SER A 15 -38.49 -11.88 -12.76
CA SER A 15 -37.97 -11.37 -14.00
C SER A 15 -38.05 -9.84 -14.08
N SER A 16 -37.15 -9.28 -14.86
CA SER A 16 -36.80 -7.86 -14.95
C SER A 16 -37.80 -7.03 -15.78
N ILE A 17 -39.00 -6.74 -15.29
CA ILE A 17 -39.80 -5.58 -15.74
C ILE A 17 -40.59 -5.04 -14.53
N ASP A 18 -40.41 -3.76 -14.19
CA ASP A 18 -41.26 -3.05 -13.22
C ASP A 18 -42.49 -2.47 -13.93
N THR A 19 -43.65 -2.68 -13.33
CA THR A 19 -44.99 -2.46 -13.89
C THR A 19 -45.28 -0.97 -14.05
N GLY A 20 -45.07 -0.38 -15.22
CA GLY A 20 -45.53 1.00 -15.47
C GLY A 20 -44.99 1.76 -16.69
N GLY A 21 -44.28 1.13 -17.63
CA GLY A 21 -43.86 1.80 -18.87
C GLY A 21 -42.88 2.97 -18.71
N LYS A 22 -42.31 3.18 -17.51
CA LYS A 22 -41.28 4.20 -17.24
C LYS A 22 -39.88 3.63 -17.49
N PRO A 23 -38.93 4.41 -18.03
CA PRO A 23 -37.55 3.98 -18.24
C PRO A 23 -36.89 3.59 -16.90
N LYS A 24 -35.98 2.62 -16.97
CA LYS A 24 -35.23 2.07 -15.82
C LYS A 24 -34.59 3.18 -15.00
N ALA A 25 -34.80 3.17 -13.68
CA ALA A 25 -34.11 4.07 -12.77
C ALA A 25 -32.61 3.74 -12.73
N LEU A 26 -31.76 4.73 -12.98
CA LEU A 26 -30.31 4.65 -12.91
C LEU A 26 -29.83 5.06 -11.50
N GLN A 27 -28.68 4.57 -11.07
CA GLN A 27 -28.10 4.94 -9.77
C GLN A 27 -26.94 5.91 -9.96
N CYS A 28 -26.98 7.05 -9.27
CA CYS A 28 -25.90 8.02 -9.34
C CYS A 28 -24.63 7.49 -8.66
N MET A 29 -23.49 7.60 -9.35
CA MET A 29 -22.18 7.14 -8.87
C MET A 29 -21.28 8.26 -8.34
N ARG A 30 -21.80 9.49 -8.22
CA ARG A 30 -21.08 10.62 -7.60
C ARG A 30 -20.99 10.45 -6.08
N PHE A 31 -19.87 10.88 -5.50
CA PHE A 31 -19.62 10.77 -4.08
C PHE A 31 -20.69 11.48 -3.24
N GLY A 32 -21.24 10.75 -2.25
CA GLY A 32 -22.26 11.28 -1.34
C GLY A 32 -23.67 11.43 -1.91
N CYS A 33 -23.90 11.13 -3.20
CA CYS A 33 -25.25 11.21 -3.78
C CYS A 33 -26.02 9.89 -3.63
N GLN A 34 -25.57 8.82 -4.32
CA GLN A 34 -26.16 7.46 -4.28
C GLN A 34 -27.68 7.37 -4.58
N LYS A 35 -28.32 8.45 -5.02
CA LYS A 35 -29.75 8.49 -5.36
C LYS A 35 -30.02 7.77 -6.68
N LYS A 36 -31.21 7.17 -6.78
CA LYS A 36 -31.75 6.69 -8.05
C LYS A 36 -32.39 7.86 -8.81
N TYR A 37 -32.15 7.96 -10.11
CA TYR A 37 -32.64 9.03 -10.97
C TYR A 37 -33.09 8.48 -12.32
N HIS A 38 -33.94 9.23 -13.02
CA HIS A 38 -34.29 8.99 -14.41
C HIS A 38 -33.62 10.04 -15.28
N GLU A 39 -33.18 9.66 -16.48
CA GLU A 39 -32.55 10.61 -17.42
C GLU A 39 -33.48 11.76 -17.80
N ALA A 40 -34.79 11.51 -17.87
CA ALA A 40 -35.81 12.51 -18.17
C ALA A 40 -35.90 13.62 -17.10
N ASP A 41 -35.62 13.31 -15.83
CA ASP A 41 -35.71 14.24 -14.71
C ASP A 41 -34.34 14.84 -14.32
N ASN A 42 -33.28 14.51 -15.08
CA ASN A 42 -31.91 14.84 -14.75
C ASN A 42 -31.54 16.27 -15.19
N THR A 43 -31.73 17.24 -14.30
CA THR A 43 -31.35 18.64 -14.54
C THR A 43 -29.93 18.95 -14.06
N ALA A 44 -29.36 20.07 -14.51
CA ALA A 44 -28.03 20.53 -14.09
C ALA A 44 -27.89 20.83 -12.58
N THR A 45 -29.01 20.88 -11.83
CA THR A 45 -29.02 21.15 -10.39
C THR A 45 -29.59 19.99 -9.55
N SER A 46 -29.88 18.85 -10.18
CA SER A 46 -30.55 17.70 -9.55
C SER A 46 -29.66 16.92 -8.57
N CYS A 47 -28.35 16.87 -8.81
CA CYS A 47 -27.39 16.09 -8.03
C CYS A 47 -26.54 16.98 -7.12
N SER A 48 -26.69 16.84 -5.80
CA SER A 48 -25.73 17.37 -4.83
C SER A 48 -24.71 16.29 -4.45
N TYR A 49 -23.42 16.55 -4.67
CA TYR A 49 -22.34 15.57 -4.50
C TYR A 49 -21.04 16.20 -4.00
N HIS A 50 -20.08 15.36 -3.63
CA HIS A 50 -18.72 15.75 -3.24
C HIS A 50 -17.74 15.54 -4.38
N LYS A 51 -16.84 16.50 -4.64
CA LYS A 51 -15.88 16.42 -5.74
C LYS A 51 -14.81 15.35 -5.52
N LEU A 52 -14.36 15.24 -4.27
CA LEU A 52 -13.19 14.48 -3.88
C LEU A 52 -13.60 13.30 -2.97
N PRO A 53 -12.77 12.25 -2.92
CA PRO A 53 -13.06 11.06 -2.11
C PRO A 53 -13.13 11.36 -0.60
N PRO A 54 -13.67 10.42 0.20
CA PRO A 54 -13.66 10.53 1.64
C PRO A 54 -12.24 10.30 2.21
N VAL A 55 -11.98 10.90 3.37
CA VAL A 55 -10.73 10.82 4.12
C VAL A 55 -11.04 10.36 5.54
N PHE A 56 -10.24 9.40 6.01
CA PHE A 56 -10.35 8.83 7.34
C PHE A 56 -9.00 8.97 8.05
N HIS A 57 -8.92 9.82 9.07
CA HIS A 57 -7.69 10.08 9.83
C HIS A 57 -8.03 10.33 11.30
N GLU A 58 -7.30 9.75 12.24
CA GLU A 58 -7.50 9.94 13.69
C GLU A 58 -8.97 9.82 14.13
N THR A 59 -9.66 8.78 13.65
CA THR A 59 -11.11 8.54 13.87
C THR A 59 -12.08 9.53 13.23
N ALA A 60 -11.58 10.68 12.76
CA ALA A 60 -12.34 11.66 12.00
C ALA A 60 -12.58 11.17 10.56
N LYS A 61 -13.79 11.45 10.08
CA LYS A 61 -14.33 11.06 8.76
C LYS A 61 -14.82 12.33 8.08
N PHE A 62 -14.30 12.63 6.90
CA PHE A 62 -14.69 13.84 6.16
C PHE A 62 -14.51 13.63 4.66
N TRP A 63 -15.09 14.52 3.86
CA TRP A 63 -14.85 14.56 2.42
C TRP A 63 -13.64 15.44 2.14
N ALA A 64 -12.71 15.04 1.28
CA ALA A 64 -11.51 15.85 0.99
C ALA A 64 -11.84 17.26 0.44
N CYS A 65 -13.00 17.44 -0.19
CA CYS A 65 -13.48 18.76 -0.63
C CYS A 65 -14.18 19.58 0.46
N CYS A 66 -14.38 19.02 1.65
CA CYS A 66 -15.03 19.65 2.81
C CYS A 66 -14.31 19.28 4.12
N PRO A 67 -13.03 19.68 4.30
CA PRO A 67 -12.22 19.31 5.46
C PRO A 67 -12.78 19.87 6.77
N ASP A 68 -13.60 20.93 6.73
CA ASP A 68 -14.20 21.53 7.93
C ASP A 68 -15.42 20.75 8.44
N LYS A 69 -16.00 19.85 7.62
CA LYS A 69 -17.15 19.02 7.98
C LYS A 69 -16.71 17.64 8.46
N LYS A 70 -15.90 17.62 9.52
CA LYS A 70 -15.42 16.38 10.16
C LYS A 70 -16.52 15.77 11.03
N CYS A 71 -16.72 14.48 10.85
CA CYS A 71 -17.62 13.67 11.66
C CYS A 71 -16.81 12.57 12.35
N TYR A 72 -17.25 12.12 13.53
CA TYR A 72 -16.59 11.04 14.28
C TYR A 72 -17.41 9.76 14.28
N ASP A 73 -18.68 9.85 13.94
CA ASP A 73 -19.67 8.81 13.75
C ASP A 73 -19.95 8.57 12.25
N TRP A 74 -20.40 7.37 11.90
CA TRP A 74 -20.66 6.99 10.50
C TRP A 74 -21.91 7.67 9.94
N ASP A 75 -22.96 7.76 10.75
CA ASP A 75 -24.25 8.31 10.30
C ASP A 75 -24.16 9.81 10.00
N SER A 76 -23.48 10.60 10.84
CA SER A 76 -23.25 12.01 10.51
C SER A 76 -22.39 12.19 9.27
N PHE A 77 -21.38 11.33 9.05
CA PHE A 77 -20.57 11.36 7.83
C PHE A 77 -21.40 11.10 6.56
N MET A 78 -22.29 10.10 6.59
CA MET A 78 -23.23 9.81 5.50
C MET A 78 -24.26 10.93 5.29
N GLY A 79 -24.59 11.67 6.36
CA GLY A 79 -25.47 12.83 6.32
C GLY A 79 -24.85 14.11 5.75
N VAL A 80 -23.52 14.17 5.54
CA VAL A 80 -22.86 15.37 5.02
C VAL A 80 -23.30 15.66 3.58
N LYS A 81 -24.13 16.70 3.42
CA LYS A 81 -24.60 17.17 2.11
C LYS A 81 -23.44 17.52 1.17
N GLY A 82 -23.58 17.10 -0.09
CA GLY A 82 -22.67 17.43 -1.18
C GLY A 82 -22.44 18.94 -1.30
N CYS A 83 -21.19 19.33 -1.57
CA CYS A 83 -20.79 20.73 -1.71
C CYS A 83 -20.87 21.27 -3.14
N MET A 84 -21.11 20.41 -4.13
CA MET A 84 -21.26 20.78 -5.53
C MET A 84 -22.61 20.30 -6.06
N THR A 85 -23.10 20.98 -7.09
CA THR A 85 -24.35 20.64 -7.76
C THR A 85 -24.11 20.42 -9.26
N SER A 86 -24.64 19.34 -9.83
CA SER A 86 -24.60 19.04 -11.27
C SER A 86 -25.77 18.14 -11.68
N CYS A 87 -25.75 17.63 -12.91
CA CYS A 87 -26.54 16.46 -13.29
C CYS A 87 -26.03 15.18 -12.59
N HIS A 88 -26.93 14.23 -12.39
CA HIS A 88 -26.58 12.86 -12.00
C HIS A 88 -25.84 12.15 -13.15
N THR A 89 -24.92 11.27 -12.79
CA THR A 89 -24.22 10.38 -13.75
C THR A 89 -24.11 8.98 -13.18
N THR A 90 -24.11 7.99 -14.06
CA THR A 90 -23.84 6.58 -13.76
C THR A 90 -22.35 6.25 -13.90
N GLU A 91 -21.55 7.19 -14.41
CA GLU A 91 -20.11 7.04 -14.52
C GLU A 91 -19.45 7.26 -13.15
N LYS A 92 -18.53 6.35 -12.79
CA LYS A 92 -17.70 6.55 -11.60
C LYS A 92 -16.74 7.70 -11.86
N PRO A 93 -16.60 8.65 -10.92
CA PRO A 93 -15.60 9.70 -11.04
C PRO A 93 -14.21 9.06 -11.15
N ASP A 94 -13.34 9.63 -11.98
CA ASP A 94 -11.96 9.17 -12.10
C ASP A 94 -11.25 9.31 -10.75
N GLN A 95 -10.85 8.17 -10.19
CA GLN A 95 -10.14 8.06 -8.91
C GLN A 95 -8.62 7.91 -9.11
N SER A 96 -8.09 8.23 -10.30
CA SER A 96 -6.67 8.15 -10.63
C SER A 96 -5.73 8.96 -9.70
N GLY A 97 -6.29 9.84 -8.87
CA GLY A 97 -5.57 10.51 -7.80
C GLY A 97 -5.52 9.68 -6.50
N LYS A 98 -4.33 9.19 -6.16
CA LYS A 98 -3.84 8.78 -4.82
C LYS A 98 -4.94 8.67 -3.77
N SER A 99 -5.45 7.45 -3.52
CA SER A 99 -6.37 7.19 -2.41
C SER A 99 -5.77 7.78 -1.12
N LEU A 100 -6.40 8.81 -0.55
CA LEU A 100 -5.95 9.45 0.69
C LEU A 100 -6.37 8.67 1.95
N GLY A 101 -6.92 7.47 1.78
CA GLY A 101 -7.23 6.53 2.86
C GLY A 101 -7.90 5.27 2.33
N GLY A 102 -7.37 4.10 2.72
CA GLY A 102 -8.05 2.81 2.59
C GLY A 102 -8.06 2.16 1.20
N GLY A 103 -7.19 2.55 0.28
CA GLY A 103 -6.96 1.77 -0.93
C GLY A 103 -6.27 0.45 -0.60
N ASP A 104 -6.73 -0.66 -1.20
CA ASP A 104 -5.92 -1.87 -1.30
C ASP A 104 -4.64 -1.50 -2.07
N VAL A 105 -3.53 -1.35 -1.33
CA VAL A 105 -2.19 -1.09 -1.88
C VAL A 105 -1.82 -2.09 -2.99
N ARG A 106 -2.49 -3.25 -3.03
CA ARG A 106 -2.27 -4.31 -4.00
C ARG A 106 -2.86 -4.05 -5.38
N SER A 107 -3.88 -3.21 -5.51
CA SER A 107 -4.56 -2.98 -6.80
C SER A 107 -4.02 -1.81 -7.62
N GLY A 108 -3.13 -0.97 -7.06
CA GLY A 108 -2.66 0.25 -7.71
C GLY A 108 -1.19 0.28 -8.13
N ASN A 109 -0.40 -0.75 -7.83
CA ASN A 109 1.04 -0.72 -8.10
C ASN A 109 1.43 -1.58 -9.31
N THR A 110 1.37 -1.01 -10.51
CA THR A 110 2.10 -1.55 -11.67
C THR A 110 3.57 -1.11 -11.66
N ASP A 111 4.03 -0.40 -10.61
CA ASP A 111 5.44 -0.14 -10.44
C ASP A 111 6.13 -1.45 -10.05
N THR A 112 7.01 -1.93 -10.93
CA THR A 112 7.74 -3.20 -10.83
C THR A 112 8.83 -3.15 -9.74
N SER A 113 8.71 -2.22 -8.80
CA SER A 113 9.69 -1.86 -7.77
C SER A 113 9.16 -2.04 -6.34
N ALA A 114 8.08 -2.80 -6.14
CA ALA A 114 7.67 -3.22 -4.80
C ALA A 114 8.70 -4.22 -4.22
N PRO A 115 9.14 -4.06 -2.95
CA PRO A 115 9.92 -5.09 -2.28
C PRO A 115 9.09 -6.38 -2.22
N LYS A 116 9.58 -7.46 -2.84
CA LYS A 116 8.94 -8.77 -2.72
C LYS A 116 8.94 -9.18 -1.25
N LEU A 117 7.77 -9.15 -0.62
CA LEU A 117 7.57 -9.81 0.67
C LEU A 117 7.82 -11.30 0.47
N LYS A 118 8.78 -11.85 1.21
CA LYS A 118 9.06 -13.28 1.25
C LYS A 118 7.84 -14.04 1.78
N SER A 119 7.63 -15.27 1.30
CA SER A 119 6.50 -16.10 1.75
C SER A 119 6.66 -16.45 3.24
N ILE A 120 5.53 -16.79 3.89
CA ILE A 120 5.54 -17.29 5.27
C ILE A 120 6.39 -18.55 5.39
N ASP A 121 6.39 -19.41 4.37
CA ASP A 121 7.24 -20.61 4.34
C ASP A 121 8.73 -20.24 4.28
N GLU A 122 9.08 -19.18 3.58
CA GLU A 122 10.44 -18.67 3.50
C GLU A 122 10.89 -18.00 4.82
N PHE A 123 9.97 -17.35 5.54
CA PHE A 123 10.25 -16.81 6.87
C PHE A 123 10.35 -17.91 7.95
N ASN A 124 9.51 -18.95 7.85
CA ASN A 124 9.55 -20.11 8.73
C ASN A 124 10.77 -20.99 8.46
N ALA A 125 11.20 -21.12 7.21
CA ALA A 125 12.48 -21.72 6.85
C ALA A 125 13.66 -20.90 7.42
N GLN A 126 13.58 -19.56 7.35
CA GLN A 126 14.60 -18.66 7.89
C GLN A 126 14.65 -18.66 9.44
N LYS A 127 13.52 -18.88 10.12
CA LYS A 127 13.45 -19.07 11.58
C LYS A 127 13.87 -20.48 12.03
N ALA A 128 13.50 -21.52 11.28
CA ALA A 128 13.99 -22.89 11.52
C ALA A 128 15.51 -23.00 11.35
N ALA A 129 16.13 -22.15 10.53
CA ALA A 129 17.58 -22.03 10.39
C ALA A 129 18.26 -21.27 11.56
N SER A 130 17.50 -20.72 12.53
CA SER A 130 18.04 -20.02 13.72
C SER A 130 18.02 -20.87 14.99
N GLY A 131 18.12 -22.19 14.85
CA GLY A 131 18.58 -23.08 15.92
C GLY A 131 20.02 -23.50 15.64
N GLY A 132 20.98 -22.77 16.24
CA GLY A 132 22.39 -23.14 16.42
C GLY A 132 23.10 -23.88 15.28
N GLY A 133 23.93 -23.18 14.51
CA GLY A 133 25.02 -23.82 13.75
C GLY A 133 25.26 -23.29 12.34
N THR A 134 26.40 -22.61 12.18
CA THR A 134 27.29 -22.54 11.00
C THR A 134 26.75 -22.11 9.62
N GLY A 135 27.10 -20.86 9.23
CA GLY A 135 27.68 -20.52 7.92
C GLY A 135 26.77 -20.43 6.69
N GLY A 136 26.45 -19.20 6.25
CA GLY A 136 25.89 -18.94 4.92
C GLY A 136 25.81 -17.44 4.57
N ALA A 137 25.86 -17.12 3.27
CA ALA A 137 26.00 -15.81 2.60
C ALA A 137 25.37 -14.53 3.23
N GLY A 138 24.35 -14.65 4.08
CA GLY A 138 23.85 -13.52 4.89
C GLY A 138 24.87 -13.02 5.92
N ASP A 139 25.75 -13.91 6.37
CA ASP A 139 26.84 -13.64 7.31
C ASP A 139 27.95 -12.79 6.66
N ALA A 140 28.29 -13.03 5.39
CA ALA A 140 29.28 -12.24 4.65
C ALA A 140 28.83 -10.78 4.45
N ILE A 141 27.53 -10.57 4.18
CA ILE A 141 26.93 -9.24 4.06
C ILE A 141 26.98 -8.50 5.39
N ALA A 142 26.56 -9.16 6.48
CA ALA A 142 26.60 -8.59 7.82
C ALA A 142 28.03 -8.27 8.27
N LYS A 143 28.99 -9.16 8.01
CA LYS A 143 30.40 -8.97 8.34
C LYS A 143 31.07 -7.87 7.54
N MET A 144 30.76 -7.73 6.24
CA MET A 144 31.24 -6.59 5.44
C MET A 144 30.69 -5.25 5.95
N TYR A 145 29.43 -5.22 6.40
CA TYR A 145 28.84 -4.02 7.00
C TYR A 145 29.50 -3.67 8.35
N GLN A 146 29.75 -4.67 9.20
CA GLN A 146 30.50 -4.49 10.44
C GLN A 146 31.94 -4.01 10.18
N LEU A 147 32.62 -4.56 9.17
CA LEU A 147 33.96 -4.14 8.76
C LEU A 147 33.96 -2.67 8.30
N ARG A 148 32.96 -2.26 7.50
CA ARG A 148 32.79 -0.86 7.09
C ARG A 148 32.69 0.08 8.29
N GLN A 149 31.89 -0.27 9.30
CA GLN A 149 31.74 0.53 10.52
C GLN A 149 33.03 0.60 11.35
N ALA A 150 33.79 -0.49 11.42
CA ALA A 150 35.06 -0.52 12.13
C ALA A 150 36.12 0.35 11.43
N MET A 151 36.18 0.29 10.10
CA MET A 151 37.12 1.09 9.30
C MET A 151 36.78 2.58 9.33
N ASP A 152 35.49 2.94 9.35
CA ASP A 152 35.03 4.33 9.54
C ASP A 152 35.48 4.91 10.89
N LYS A 153 35.35 4.13 11.96
CA LYS A 153 35.89 4.49 13.29
C LYS A 153 37.41 4.62 13.33
N ALA A 154 38.12 3.90 12.45
CA ALA A 154 39.58 4.00 12.28
C ALA A 154 39.99 5.17 11.36
N GLY A 155 39.05 5.98 10.88
CA GLY A 155 39.29 7.15 10.03
C GLY A 155 39.35 6.86 8.53
N VAL A 156 39.03 5.64 8.11
CA VAL A 156 38.89 5.28 6.68
C VAL A 156 37.48 5.58 6.25
N SER A 157 37.29 6.57 5.36
CA SER A 157 35.96 6.97 4.92
C SER A 157 35.19 5.82 4.25
N GLY A 158 33.89 5.77 4.52
CA GLY A 158 32.99 4.78 3.90
C GLY A 158 33.10 4.74 2.37
N ASP A 159 33.26 5.90 1.71
CA ASP A 159 33.40 5.99 0.25
C ASP A 159 34.73 5.42 -0.26
N LEU A 160 35.79 5.46 0.53
CA LEU A 160 37.05 4.81 0.20
C LEU A 160 36.93 3.29 0.34
N PHE A 161 36.23 2.82 1.38
CA PHE A 161 35.91 1.41 1.58
C PHE A 161 35.05 0.85 0.44
N ASP A 162 33.98 1.57 0.05
CA ASP A 162 33.06 1.13 -0.98
C ASP A 162 33.77 1.04 -2.36
N ARG A 163 34.63 2.01 -2.71
CA ARG A 163 35.48 1.94 -3.92
C ARG A 163 36.48 0.78 -3.88
N ALA A 164 37.09 0.52 -2.72
CA ALA A 164 38.02 -0.60 -2.57
C ALA A 164 37.31 -1.95 -2.74
N LYS A 165 36.12 -2.08 -2.16
CA LYS A 165 35.26 -3.26 -2.30
C LYS A 165 34.82 -3.49 -3.74
N GLU A 166 34.40 -2.44 -4.45
CA GLU A 166 34.05 -2.52 -5.88
C GLU A 166 35.27 -2.95 -6.73
N ALA A 167 36.46 -2.43 -6.43
CA ALA A 167 37.68 -2.82 -7.12
C ALA A 167 38.06 -4.29 -6.88
N VAL A 168 37.80 -4.84 -5.68
CA VAL A 168 37.97 -6.28 -5.41
C VAL A 168 36.90 -7.11 -6.11
N SER A 169 35.63 -6.67 -6.06
CA SER A 169 34.52 -7.32 -6.74
C SER A 169 34.74 -7.43 -8.25
N ALA A 170 35.27 -6.37 -8.88
CA ALA A 170 35.57 -6.33 -10.31
C ALA A 170 36.74 -7.25 -10.72
N ARG A 171 37.65 -7.57 -9.80
CA ARG A 171 38.81 -8.45 -10.06
C ARG A 171 38.50 -9.91 -9.85
N VAL A 172 37.76 -10.22 -8.77
CA VAL A 172 37.52 -11.60 -8.36
C VAL A 172 36.33 -12.19 -9.10
N GLY A 173 35.27 -11.40 -9.34
CA GLY A 173 34.02 -11.88 -9.95
C GLY A 173 33.40 -13.04 -9.16
N GLY A 174 32.39 -12.77 -8.34
CA GLY A 174 31.82 -13.81 -7.49
C GLY A 174 30.70 -13.32 -6.59
N ASP A 175 30.19 -14.24 -5.79
CA ASP A 175 29.20 -13.95 -4.76
C ASP A 175 29.83 -13.21 -3.56
N HIS A 176 28.97 -12.71 -2.67
CA HIS A 176 29.39 -11.85 -1.56
C HIS A 176 30.37 -12.53 -0.59
N GLU A 177 30.32 -13.85 -0.50
CA GLU A 177 31.20 -14.67 0.34
C GLU A 177 32.64 -14.69 -0.19
N THR A 178 32.80 -14.88 -1.50
CA THR A 178 34.11 -14.85 -2.17
C THR A 178 34.76 -13.46 -2.07
N ILE A 179 33.96 -12.40 -2.24
CA ILE A 179 34.42 -11.02 -2.10
C ILE A 179 34.86 -10.74 -0.65
N HIS A 180 34.08 -11.20 0.33
CA HIS A 180 34.41 -11.05 1.74
C HIS A 180 35.73 -11.76 2.09
N ALA A 181 35.92 -13.01 1.65
CA ALA A 181 37.13 -13.78 1.92
C ALA A 181 38.38 -13.12 1.33
N GLU A 182 38.30 -12.58 0.12
CA GLU A 182 39.42 -11.88 -0.51
C GLU A 182 39.76 -10.57 0.21
N VAL A 183 38.74 -9.76 0.56
CA VAL A 183 38.93 -8.50 1.29
C VAL A 183 39.62 -8.76 2.63
N VAL A 184 39.16 -9.76 3.38
CA VAL A 184 39.78 -10.14 4.67
C VAL A 184 41.22 -10.60 4.47
N THR A 185 41.48 -11.48 3.49
CA THR A 185 42.83 -12.02 3.23
C THR A 185 43.83 -10.90 2.93
N ARG A 186 43.45 -9.93 2.09
CA ARG A 186 44.33 -8.81 1.73
C ARG A 186 44.55 -7.83 2.87
N LEU A 187 43.53 -7.55 3.67
CA LEU A 187 43.66 -6.70 4.85
C LEU A 187 44.59 -7.34 5.89
N THR A 188 44.43 -8.64 6.17
CA THR A 188 45.32 -9.37 7.09
C THR A 188 46.77 -9.37 6.60
N ALA A 189 47.01 -9.64 5.31
CA ALA A 189 48.35 -9.61 4.74
C ALA A 189 49.00 -8.22 4.83
N CYS A 190 48.24 -7.14 4.63
CA CYS A 190 48.72 -5.78 4.82
C CYS A 190 49.06 -5.47 6.28
N LEU A 191 48.24 -5.91 7.24
CA LEU A 191 48.49 -5.73 8.67
C LEU A 191 49.77 -6.46 9.11
N GLU A 192 49.93 -7.73 8.73
CA GLU A 192 51.13 -8.51 9.06
C GLU A 192 52.42 -7.93 8.43
N ALA A 193 52.31 -7.30 7.26
CA ALA A 193 53.44 -6.63 6.61
C ALA A 193 53.85 -5.34 7.34
N MET A 194 52.90 -4.63 7.97
CA MET A 194 53.18 -3.44 8.77
C MET A 194 53.77 -3.77 10.14
N GLU A 195 53.49 -4.94 10.71
CA GLU A 195 54.05 -5.38 12.00
C GLU A 195 55.49 -5.91 11.92
N LYS A 196 55.95 -6.30 10.72
CA LYS A 196 57.27 -6.87 10.47
C LYS A 196 58.31 -5.86 9.95
N GLY A 197 57.92 -4.60 9.76
CA GLY A 197 58.79 -3.50 9.32
C GLY A 197 59.01 -2.49 10.43
#